data_AF-A0A3M1FBB2-F1
#
_entry.id   AF-A0A3M1FBB2-F1
#
_cell.length_a   1.000
_cell.length_b   1.000
_cell.length_c   1.000
_cell.angle_alpha   90.00
_cell.angle_beta   90.00
_cell.angle_gamma   90.00
#
_symmetry.space_group_name_H-M   'P 1'
#
loop_
_entity.id
_entity.type
_entity.pdbx_description
1 polymer ?
#
loop_
_entity_poly.entity_id
_entity_poly.type
_entity_poly.pdbx_seq_one_letter_code
_entity_poly.pdbx_strand_id
1 'polypeptide(L)'
;MLPHTHFLLPFTIAYYLSSKGLMTFKMALLAGLVGVLIDLDHLLEYFLHTHKLSLIGVWNNSLHFHRFKQRTIIHRWKGALLVTLLIILTFLISEVVALAIAIGYYSHLILDYVYLKLGYFSFKLGKIYFKESYFEIILDVLFLLILLKLFIS
;
A
#
# COMPACT_ATOMS: atom_id res chain seq x y z
N MET A 1 3.79 2.68 -5.26
CA MET A 1 4.96 2.94 -4.38
C MET A 1 5.04 4.35 -3.80
N LEU A 2 4.09 4.70 -2.93
CA LEU A 2 4.32 5.64 -1.84
C LEU A 2 3.98 4.89 -0.56
N PRO A 3 4.98 4.27 0.10
CA PRO A 3 4.74 3.22 1.10
C PRO A 3 4.02 3.75 2.35
N HIS A 4 4.08 5.07 2.59
CA HIS A 4 3.43 5.69 3.75
C HIS A 4 1.91 5.68 3.59
N THR A 5 1.36 6.30 2.55
CA THR A 5 -0.09 6.29 2.27
C THR A 5 -0.66 4.88 2.20
N HIS A 6 0.07 3.97 1.53
CA HIS A 6 -0.33 2.57 1.34
C HIS A 6 -0.24 1.73 2.62
N PHE A 7 0.52 2.18 3.62
CA PHE A 7 0.48 1.62 4.97
C PHE A 7 -0.63 2.26 5.81
N LEU A 8 -0.68 3.60 5.82
CA LEU A 8 -1.50 4.40 6.72
C LEU A 8 -2.99 4.18 6.49
N LEU A 9 -3.46 4.13 5.25
CA LEU A 9 -4.89 3.90 4.97
C LEU A 9 -5.36 2.54 5.52
N PRO A 10 -4.81 1.38 5.08
CA PRO A 10 -5.28 0.10 5.58
C PRO A 10 -5.04 -0.08 7.07
N PHE A 11 -3.93 0.43 7.61
CA PHE A 11 -3.67 0.41 9.05
C PHE A 11 -4.73 1.21 9.82
N THR A 12 -5.11 2.40 9.35
CA THR A 12 -6.13 3.24 10.00
C THR A 12 -7.50 2.55 10.02
N ILE A 13 -7.93 1.98 8.89
CA ILE A 13 -9.19 1.22 8.82
C ILE A 13 -9.16 0.05 9.80
N ALA A 14 -8.10 -0.75 9.78
CA ALA A 14 -8.00 -1.93 10.62
C ALA A 14 -7.82 -1.59 12.10
N TYR A 15 -7.12 -0.49 12.43
CA TYR A 15 -6.97 -0.01 13.80
C TYR A 15 -8.29 0.52 14.36
N TYR A 16 -9.11 1.20 13.55
CA TYR A 16 -10.48 1.55 13.93
C TYR A 16 -11.33 0.30 14.25
N LEU A 17 -11.24 -0.76 13.44
CA LEU A 17 -11.93 -2.01 13.75
C LEU A 17 -11.38 -2.66 15.03
N SER A 18 -10.08 -2.53 15.28
CA SER A 18 -9.44 -3.02 16.49
C SER A 18 -9.94 -2.29 17.74
N SER A 19 -10.12 -0.96 17.68
CA SER A 19 -10.68 -0.16 18.78
C SER A 19 -12.15 -0.50 19.08
N LYS A 20 -12.82 -1.23 18.19
CA LYS A 20 -14.19 -1.77 18.37
C LYS A 20 -14.21 -3.23 18.81
N GLY A 21 -13.05 -3.85 19.04
CA GLY A 21 -12.93 -5.26 19.44
C GLY A 21 -13.17 -6.26 18.31
N LEU A 22 -13.23 -5.82 17.04
CA LEU A 22 -13.46 -6.70 15.90
C LEU A 22 -12.19 -7.42 15.42
N MET A 23 -11.02 -6.90 15.77
CA MET A 23 -9.73 -7.54 15.50
C MET A 23 -8.67 -7.09 16.49
N THR A 24 -7.57 -7.84 16.58
CA THR A 24 -6.44 -7.46 17.45
C THR A 24 -5.56 -6.41 16.78
N PHE A 25 -4.80 -5.67 17.57
CA PHE A 25 -3.78 -4.73 17.06
C PHE A 25 -2.79 -5.39 16.09
N LYS A 26 -2.42 -6.66 16.36
CA LYS A 26 -1.52 -7.44 15.48
C LYS A 26 -2.12 -7.59 14.07
N MET A 27 -3.44 -7.77 13.98
CA MET A 27 -4.15 -7.88 12.71
C MET A 27 -4.30 -6.52 12.01
N ALA A 28 -4.44 -5.44 12.79
CA ALA A 28 -4.38 -4.09 12.23
C ALA A 28 -3.00 -3.80 11.61
N LEU A 29 -1.93 -4.11 12.32
CA LEU A 29 -0.56 -3.99 11.80
C LEU A 29 -0.36 -4.85 10.54
N LEU A 30 -0.88 -6.09 10.54
CA LEU A 30 -0.82 -6.96 9.37
C LEU A 30 -1.50 -6.31 8.15
N ALA A 31 -2.68 -5.70 8.32
CA ALA A 31 -3.37 -5.00 7.22
C ALA A 31 -2.51 -3.88 6.62
N GLY A 32 -1.87 -3.07 7.48
CA GLY A 32 -0.91 -2.05 7.05
C GLY A 32 0.27 -2.61 6.27
N LEU A 33 0.88 -3.69 6.78
CA LEU A 33 2.00 -4.36 6.11
C LEU A 33 1.58 -4.95 4.76
N VAL A 34 0.43 -5.62 4.68
CA VAL A 34 -0.10 -6.14 3.41
C VAL A 34 -0.25 -5.03 2.39
N GLY A 35 -0.77 -3.87 2.80
CA GLY A 35 -0.88 -2.68 1.94
C GLY A 35 0.43 -2.25 1.29
N VAL A 36 1.57 -2.39 1.98
CA VAL A 36 2.90 -2.09 1.42
C VAL A 36 3.50 -3.27 0.67
N LEU A 37 3.26 -4.49 1.11
CA LEU A 37 3.87 -5.69 0.51
C LEU A 37 3.37 -5.96 -0.91
N ILE A 38 2.19 -5.47 -1.28
CA ILE A 38 1.65 -5.60 -2.65
C ILE A 38 2.57 -4.92 -3.67
N ASP A 39 3.14 -3.76 -3.32
CA ASP A 39 4.09 -2.99 -4.12
C ASP A 39 5.43 -3.74 -4.36
N LEU A 40 5.71 -4.86 -3.65
CA LEU A 40 6.93 -5.66 -3.88
C LEU A 40 6.94 -6.33 -5.25
N ASP A 41 5.81 -6.44 -5.91
CA ASP A 41 5.75 -6.94 -7.27
C ASP A 41 6.48 -6.03 -8.28
N HIS A 42 6.67 -4.74 -7.97
CA HIS A 42 7.52 -3.83 -8.74
C HIS A 42 8.99 -4.22 -8.65
N LEU A 43 9.44 -4.82 -7.55
CA LEU A 43 10.79 -5.37 -7.44
C LEU A 43 10.97 -6.55 -8.38
N LEU A 44 9.96 -7.42 -8.48
CA LEU A 44 9.96 -8.52 -9.43
C LEU A 44 9.97 -8.01 -10.88
N GLU A 45 9.08 -7.07 -11.22
CA GLU A 45 9.04 -6.45 -12.55
C GLU A 45 10.40 -5.81 -12.90
N TYR A 46 10.98 -5.05 -11.99
CA TYR A 46 12.28 -4.42 -12.19
C TYR A 46 13.39 -5.47 -12.41
N PHE A 47 13.38 -6.56 -11.64
CA PHE A 47 14.32 -7.67 -11.82
C PHE A 47 14.17 -8.33 -13.18
N LEU A 48 12.93 -8.55 -13.64
CA LEU A 48 12.66 -9.16 -14.95
C LEU A 48 13.20 -8.32 -16.12
N HIS A 49 13.22 -6.99 -16.00
CA HIS A 49 13.74 -6.10 -17.05
C HIS A 49 15.24 -5.80 -16.93
N THR A 50 15.79 -5.76 -15.71
CA THR A 50 17.16 -5.28 -15.48
C THR A 50 18.14 -6.35 -15.03
N HIS A 51 17.63 -7.54 -14.67
CA HIS A 51 18.37 -8.62 -14.02
C HIS A 51 19.11 -8.19 -12.75
N LYS A 52 18.64 -7.13 -12.08
CA LYS A 52 19.23 -6.58 -10.85
C LYS A 52 18.17 -6.47 -9.76
N LEU A 53 18.48 -6.98 -8.57
CA LEU A 53 17.67 -6.76 -7.38
C LEU A 53 18.12 -5.45 -6.72
N SER A 54 17.35 -4.37 -6.93
CA SER A 54 17.68 -3.06 -6.38
C SER A 54 16.43 -2.29 -6.00
N LEU A 55 16.18 -2.17 -4.69
CA LEU A 55 15.08 -1.35 -4.16
C LEU A 55 15.20 0.12 -4.58
N ILE A 56 16.43 0.67 -4.58
CA ILE A 56 16.69 2.05 -5.04
C ILE A 56 16.36 2.19 -6.52
N GLY A 57 16.70 1.17 -7.33
CA GLY A 57 16.39 1.13 -8.76
C GLY A 57 14.88 1.13 -9.01
N VAL A 58 14.15 0.27 -8.29
CA VAL A 58 12.69 0.19 -8.33
C VAL A 58 12.07 1.52 -7.92
N TRP A 59 12.49 2.06 -6.78
CA TRP A 59 12.01 3.33 -6.22
C TRP A 59 12.15 4.47 -7.23
N ASN A 60 13.38 4.69 -7.72
CA ASN A 60 13.65 5.76 -8.69
C ASN A 60 12.91 5.54 -10.01
N ASN A 61 12.76 4.29 -10.45
CA ASN A 61 11.96 3.99 -11.63
C ASN A 61 10.48 4.30 -11.41
N SER A 62 9.94 3.95 -10.24
CA SER A 62 8.54 4.18 -9.90
C SER A 62 8.19 5.66 -9.77
N LEU A 63 9.11 6.50 -9.25
CA LEU A 63 8.84 7.91 -8.93
C LEU A 63 9.37 8.92 -9.96
N HIS A 64 10.43 8.58 -10.70
CA HIS A 64 11.10 9.55 -11.58
C HIS A 64 11.22 9.08 -13.03
N PHE A 65 11.77 7.88 -13.26
CA PHE A 65 12.11 7.48 -14.63
C PHE A 65 10.97 6.85 -15.42
N HIS A 66 10.02 6.18 -14.75
CA HIS A 66 8.85 5.53 -15.33
C HIS A 66 9.15 4.65 -16.57
N ARG A 67 10.31 3.97 -16.60
CA ARG A 67 10.78 3.21 -17.77
C ARG A 67 10.03 1.90 -17.98
N PHE A 68 9.41 1.37 -16.93
CA PHE A 68 8.69 0.10 -16.93
C PHE A 68 7.24 0.32 -16.50
N LYS A 69 6.37 -0.63 -16.83
CA LYS A 69 4.94 -0.53 -16.48
C LYS A 69 4.79 -0.42 -14.97
N GLN A 70 4.18 0.68 -14.52
CA GLN A 70 3.88 0.93 -13.11
C GLN A 70 2.77 0.02 -12.56
N ARG A 71 1.99 -0.67 -13.40
CA ARG A 71 0.97 -1.62 -12.96
C ARG A 71 1.28 -3.03 -13.46
N THR A 72 1.72 -3.85 -12.52
CA THR A 72 1.99 -5.28 -12.69
C THR A 72 0.69 -6.08 -12.89
N ILE A 73 0.77 -7.41 -12.86
CA ILE A 73 -0.39 -8.30 -12.98
C ILE A 73 -1.33 -8.18 -11.77
N ILE A 74 -0.80 -7.98 -10.56
CA ILE A 74 -1.58 -7.94 -9.31
C ILE A 74 -2.51 -6.73 -9.30
N HIS A 75 -2.07 -5.61 -9.88
CA HIS A 75 -2.84 -4.37 -10.04
C HIS A 75 -3.89 -4.41 -11.18
N ARG A 76 -4.09 -5.57 -11.83
CA ARG A 76 -5.06 -5.73 -12.93
C ARG A 76 -6.14 -6.72 -12.54
N TRP A 77 -7.25 -6.68 -13.28
CA TRP A 77 -8.44 -7.49 -13.00
C TRP A 77 -8.15 -8.98 -12.78
N LYS A 78 -7.24 -9.57 -13.58
CA LYS A 78 -6.84 -10.98 -13.43
C LYS A 78 -6.09 -11.24 -12.12
N GLY A 79 -5.17 -10.35 -11.74
CA GLY A 79 -4.48 -10.45 -10.46
C GLY A 79 -5.39 -10.20 -9.28
N ALA A 80 -6.28 -9.19 -9.38
CA ALA A 80 -7.31 -8.93 -8.38
C ALA A 80 -8.24 -10.11 -8.15
N LEU A 81 -8.66 -10.81 -9.21
CA LEU A 81 -9.45 -12.02 -9.08
C LEU A 81 -8.68 -13.13 -8.35
N LEU A 82 -7.40 -13.33 -8.70
CA LEU A 82 -6.55 -14.33 -8.03
C LEU A 82 -6.37 -14.02 -6.54
N VAL A 83 -6.03 -12.77 -6.19
CA VAL A 83 -5.85 -12.37 -4.78
C VAL A 83 -7.17 -12.45 -4.01
N THR A 84 -8.29 -12.07 -4.65
CA THR A 84 -9.63 -12.22 -4.05
C THR A 84 -9.95 -13.69 -3.76
N LEU A 85 -9.62 -14.60 -4.66
CA LEU A 85 -9.78 -16.03 -4.43
C LEU A 85 -8.93 -16.50 -3.24
N LEU A 86 -7.68 -16.03 -3.13
CA LEU A 86 -6.82 -16.35 -1.98
C LEU A 86 -7.37 -15.80 -0.67
N ILE A 87 -7.97 -14.60 -0.67
CA ILE A 87 -8.67 -14.03 0.48
C ILE A 87 -9.86 -14.91 0.88
N ILE A 88 -10.68 -15.36 -0.09
CA ILE A 88 -11.81 -16.27 0.16
C ILE A 88 -11.33 -17.60 0.77
N LEU A 89 -10.26 -18.19 0.23
CA LEU A 89 -9.69 -19.41 0.79
C LEU A 89 -9.13 -19.20 2.20
N THR A 90 -8.51 -18.04 2.46
CA THR A 90 -8.02 -17.66 3.79
C THR A 90 -9.18 -17.47 4.77
N PHE A 91 -10.32 -16.95 4.30
CA PHE A 91 -11.52 -16.76 5.12
C PHE A 91 -12.04 -18.09 5.69
N LEU A 92 -11.94 -19.19 4.92
CA LEU A 92 -12.31 -20.54 5.38
C LEU A 92 -11.43 -21.04 6.54
N ILE A 93 -10.25 -20.45 6.75
CA ILE A 93 -9.31 -20.80 7.83
C ILE A 93 -9.40 -19.81 8.98
N SER A 94 -9.41 -18.50 8.67
CA SER A 94 -9.50 -17.43 9.65
C SER A 94 -10.11 -16.17 9.05
N GLU A 95 -11.33 -15.86 9.48
CA GLU A 95 -12.07 -14.67 9.04
C GLU A 95 -11.32 -13.37 9.33
N VAL A 96 -10.65 -13.29 10.49
CA VAL A 96 -9.91 -12.09 10.92
C VAL A 96 -8.66 -11.88 10.07
N VAL A 97 -7.92 -12.95 9.74
CA VAL A 97 -6.75 -12.85 8.87
C VAL A 97 -7.17 -12.48 7.45
N ALA A 98 -8.24 -13.10 6.94
CA ALA A 98 -8.78 -12.76 5.63
C ALA A 98 -9.24 -11.30 5.56
N LEU A 99 -9.88 -10.79 6.62
CA LEU A 99 -10.28 -9.39 6.72
C LEU A 99 -9.07 -8.45 6.72
N ALA A 100 -8.00 -8.77 7.46
CA ALA A 100 -6.77 -7.97 7.47
C ALA A 100 -6.12 -7.92 6.07
N ILE A 101 -6.04 -9.05 5.38
CA ILE A 101 -5.51 -9.12 4.01
C ILE A 101 -6.42 -8.34 3.06
N ALA A 102 -7.74 -8.49 3.17
CA ALA A 102 -8.70 -7.78 2.33
C ALA A 102 -8.59 -6.26 2.49
N ILE A 103 -8.50 -5.77 3.73
CA ILE A 103 -8.31 -4.34 4.02
C ILE A 103 -7.00 -3.86 3.39
N GLY A 104 -5.88 -4.57 3.61
CA GLY A 104 -4.59 -4.22 3.01
C GLY A 104 -4.66 -4.17 1.48
N TYR A 105 -5.21 -5.22 0.87
CA TYR A 105 -5.27 -5.38 -0.58
C TYR A 105 -6.17 -4.38 -1.28
N TYR A 106 -7.43 -4.27 -0.85
CA TYR A 106 -8.36 -3.37 -1.51
C TYR A 106 -8.05 -1.91 -1.22
N SER A 107 -7.54 -1.56 -0.03
CA SER A 107 -7.09 -0.18 0.25
C SER A 107 -5.93 0.21 -0.66
N HIS A 108 -4.98 -0.70 -0.87
CA HIS A 108 -3.88 -0.49 -1.81
C HIS A 108 -4.42 -0.21 -3.21
N LEU A 109 -5.29 -1.08 -3.75
CA LEU A 109 -5.87 -0.87 -5.07
C LEU A 109 -6.63 0.46 -5.16
N ILE A 110 -7.46 0.79 -4.16
CA ILE A 110 -8.23 2.03 -4.13
C ILE A 110 -7.30 3.24 -4.27
N LEU A 111 -6.22 3.31 -3.51
CA LEU A 111 -5.24 4.40 -3.60
C LEU A 111 -4.61 4.48 -5.00
N ASP A 112 -4.31 3.34 -5.59
CA ASP A 112 -3.71 3.23 -6.91
C ASP A 112 -4.63 3.72 -8.05
N TYR A 113 -5.95 3.73 -7.82
CA TYR A 113 -6.96 4.25 -8.75
C TYR A 113 -7.42 5.67 -8.43
N VAL A 114 -7.36 6.09 -7.17
CA VAL A 114 -7.77 7.44 -6.73
C VAL A 114 -6.59 8.39 -6.90
N TYR A 115 -6.48 8.96 -8.11
CA TYR A 115 -5.43 9.94 -8.42
C TYR A 115 -5.98 11.35 -8.59
N LEU A 116 -5.70 12.24 -7.63
CA LEU A 116 -5.98 13.67 -7.76
C LEU A 116 -4.69 14.43 -8.10
N LYS A 117 -4.68 15.11 -9.25
CA LYS A 117 -3.56 15.95 -9.69
C LYS A 117 -3.58 17.31 -8.98
N LEU A 118 -3.15 17.34 -7.73
CA LEU A 118 -3.01 18.58 -6.94
C LEU A 118 -1.57 19.14 -6.94
N GLY A 119 -0.75 18.77 -7.92
CA GLY A 119 0.67 19.13 -7.98
C GLY A 119 1.56 18.17 -7.19
N TYR A 120 2.88 18.37 -7.27
CA TYR A 120 3.87 17.51 -6.61
C TYR A 120 4.94 18.32 -5.90
N PHE A 121 5.39 17.79 -4.77
CA PHE A 121 6.67 18.13 -4.17
C PHE A 121 7.71 17.11 -4.62
N SER A 122 8.88 17.56 -5.08
CA SER A 122 9.95 16.66 -5.50
C SER A 122 11.32 17.15 -5.07
N PHE A 123 12.13 16.24 -4.54
CA PHE A 123 13.51 16.50 -4.17
C PHE A 123 14.38 15.25 -4.38
N LYS A 124 15.70 15.41 -4.35
CA LYS A 124 16.65 14.30 -4.47
C LYS A 124 17.54 14.27 -3.24
N LEU A 125 17.62 13.11 -2.59
CA LEU A 125 18.53 12.87 -1.46
C LEU A 125 19.52 11.78 -1.84
N GLY A 126 20.77 12.17 -2.09
CA GLY A 126 21.80 11.26 -2.58
C GLY A 126 21.41 10.59 -3.90
N LYS A 127 21.25 9.26 -3.90
CA LYS A 127 20.85 8.47 -5.08
C LYS A 127 19.34 8.25 -5.19
N ILE A 128 18.54 8.79 -4.27
CA ILE A 128 17.10 8.51 -4.16
C ILE A 128 16.31 9.75 -4.57
N TYR A 129 15.39 9.57 -5.52
CA TYR A 129 14.43 10.61 -5.92
C TYR A 129 13.17 10.49 -5.07
N PHE A 130 12.71 11.60 -4.52
CA PHE A 130 11.43 11.71 -3.83
C PHE A 130 10.49 12.56 -4.69
N LYS A 131 9.28 12.07 -4.88
CA LYS A 131 8.22 12.78 -5.60
C LYS A 131 6.90 12.36 -4.98
N GLU A 132 6.21 13.31 -4.36
CA GLU A 132 4.98 13.05 -3.62
C GLU A 132 3.93 14.09 -3.99
N SER A 133 2.68 13.65 -4.13
CA SER A 133 1.59 14.57 -4.45
C SER A 133 1.15 15.32 -3.20
N TYR A 134 0.75 16.58 -3.33
CA TYR A 134 0.19 17.31 -2.18
C TYR A 134 -1.05 16.64 -1.61
N PHE A 135 -1.82 15.95 -2.47
CA PHE A 135 -2.96 15.15 -2.05
C PHE A 135 -2.57 14.04 -1.08
N GLU A 136 -1.51 13.29 -1.39
CA GLU A 136 -1.04 12.20 -0.53
C GLU A 136 -0.47 12.72 0.79
N ILE A 137 0.29 13.82 0.77
CA ILE A 137 0.76 14.46 2.00
C ILE A 137 -0.43 14.83 2.90
N ILE A 138 -1.51 15.38 2.33
CA ILE A 138 -2.72 15.72 3.08
C ILE A 138 -3.39 14.46 3.64
N LEU A 139 -3.51 13.40 2.85
CA LEU A 139 -4.07 12.12 3.31
C LEU A 139 -3.27 11.53 4.46
N ASP A 140 -1.94 11.51 4.36
CA ASP A 140 -1.06 10.99 5.40
C ASP A 140 -1.23 11.76 6.71
N VAL A 141 -1.25 13.09 6.65
CA VAL A 141 -1.52 13.92 7.83
C VAL A 141 -2.90 13.62 8.42
N LEU A 142 -3.93 13.49 7.58
CA LEU A 142 -5.29 13.13 8.04
C LEU A 142 -5.33 11.77 8.72
N PHE A 143 -4.71 10.74 8.15
CA PHE A 143 -4.65 9.40 8.74
C PHE A 143 -3.88 9.40 10.07
N LEU A 144 -2.77 10.13 10.16
CA LEU A 144 -2.03 10.28 11.42
C LEU A 144 -2.87 10.95 12.51
N LEU A 145 -3.65 11.99 12.17
CA LEU A 145 -4.55 12.64 13.13
C LEU A 145 -5.69 11.71 13.58
N ILE A 146 -6.23 10.90 12.68
CA ILE A 146 -7.25 9.89 13.00
C ILE A 146 -6.66 8.84 13.95
N LEU A 147 -5.49 8.30 13.63
CA LEU A 147 -4.79 7.32 14.46
C LEU A 147 -4.48 7.86 15.85
N LEU A 148 -4.00 9.11 15.94
CA LEU A 148 -3.73 9.76 17.23
C LEU A 148 -5.01 9.88 18.06
N LYS A 149 -6.12 10.30 17.44
CA LYS A 149 -7.41 10.37 18.13
C LYS A 149 -7.88 9.01 18.64
N LEU A 150 -7.78 7.97 17.80
CA LEU A 150 -8.16 6.60 18.17
C LEU A 150 -7.27 6.03 19.27
N PHE A 151 -5.99 6.41 19.33
CA PHE A 151 -5.06 5.95 20.34
C PHE A 151 -5.33 6.56 21.73
N ILE A 152 -5.84 7.80 21.76
CA ILE A 152 -6.13 8.52 23.01
C ILE A 152 -7.52 8.19 23.57
N SER A 153 -8.43 7.66 22.72
CA SER A 153 -9.82 7.32 23.09
C SER A 153 -9.92 5.93 23.71
#